data_AF-A0ABD3ZWK0-F1
#
_entry.id   AF-A0ABD3ZWK0-F1
#
_cell.length_a   1.000
_cell.length_b   1.000
_cell.length_c   1.000
_cell.angle_alpha   90.00
_cell.angle_beta   90.00
_cell.angle_gamma   90.00
#
_symmetry.space_group_name_H-M   'P 1'
#
loop_
_entity.id
_entity.type
_entity.pdbx_description
1 polymer ?
#
loop_
_entity_poly.entity_id
_entity_poly.type
_entity_poly.pdbx_seq_one_letter_code
_entity_poly.pdbx_strand_id
1 'polypeptide(L)'
;MMARNIKEIKAMIEKNAIQSIHKSSSNVKQIMMKTGQEHVDEDVYGAYNPLLYERTGQIKDAFITTNESNGVSLDNIREDDGKDVATVIETGQGYTYPDSYGYGYGKPRPFMKNTAETLKDGRLTDALKSDLKADGIKTY
;
A
#
# COMPACT_ATOMS: atom_id res chain seq x y z
N MET A 1 -22.41 23.02 10.97
CA MET A 1 -21.70 24.07 11.73
C MET A 1 -21.01 24.96 10.70
N MET A 2 -21.20 26.29 10.74
CA MET A 2 -20.47 27.22 9.85
C MET A 2 -19.15 27.61 10.52
N ALA A 3 -18.04 27.58 9.76
CA ALA A 3 -16.77 28.13 10.21
C ALA A 3 -16.82 29.66 10.28
N ARG A 4 -16.22 30.23 11.31
CA ARG A 4 -16.24 31.67 11.63
C ARG A 4 -14.88 32.34 11.42
N ASN A 5 -13.82 31.56 11.24
CA ASN A 5 -12.46 32.05 11.00
C ASN A 5 -11.63 31.02 10.21
N ILE A 6 -10.45 31.44 9.73
CA ILE A 6 -9.58 30.61 8.89
C ILE A 6 -9.12 29.31 9.58
N LYS A 7 -8.95 29.32 10.90
CA LYS A 7 -8.57 28.13 11.67
C LYS A 7 -9.70 27.09 11.66
N GLU A 8 -10.95 27.53 11.86
CA GLU A 8 -12.13 26.68 11.77
C GLU A 8 -12.34 26.16 10.34
N ILE A 9 -12.08 26.98 9.31
CA ILE A 9 -12.14 26.56 7.90
C ILE A 9 -11.14 25.44 7.62
N LYS A 10 -9.87 25.62 8.02
CA LYS A 10 -8.82 24.62 7.82
C LYS A 10 -9.19 23.28 8.49
N ALA A 11 -9.65 23.33 9.73
CA ALA A 11 -10.08 22.14 10.46
C ALA A 11 -11.26 21.43 9.78
N MET A 12 -12.22 22.18 9.22
CA MET A 12 -13.33 21.59 8.45
C MET A 12 -12.86 20.94 7.16
N ILE A 13 -11.90 21.53 6.44
CA ILE A 13 -11.32 20.95 5.22
C ILE A 13 -10.60 19.65 5.55
N GLU A 14 -9.72 19.66 6.55
CA GLU A 14 -8.98 18.46 7.00
C GLU A 14 -9.94 17.35 7.42
N LYS A 15 -10.97 17.68 8.22
CA LYS A 15 -11.99 16.72 8.65
C LYS A 15 -12.72 16.11 7.46
N ASN A 16 -13.16 16.92 6.50
CA ASN A 16 -13.89 16.42 5.34
C ASN A 16 -12.99 15.52 4.48
N ALA A 17 -11.73 15.90 4.25
CA ALA A 17 -10.77 15.07 3.52
C ALA A 17 -10.55 13.71 4.19
N ILE A 18 -10.34 13.69 5.52
CA ILE A 18 -10.20 12.46 6.30
C ILE A 18 -11.46 11.59 6.18
N GLN A 19 -12.65 12.18 6.32
CA GLN A 19 -13.90 11.46 6.20
C GLN A 19 -14.09 10.83 4.81
N SER A 20 -13.69 11.52 3.74
CA SER A 20 -13.76 11.00 2.38
C SER A 20 -12.82 9.81 2.17
N ILE A 21 -11.55 9.91 2.59
CA ILE A 21 -10.58 8.80 2.42
C ILE A 21 -10.87 7.60 3.33
N HIS A 22 -11.55 7.81 4.47
CA HIS A 22 -11.87 6.75 5.44
C HIS A 22 -12.99 5.83 4.99
N LYS A 23 -13.76 6.20 3.97
CA LYS A 23 -14.83 5.36 3.40
C LYS A 23 -14.28 4.03 2.88
N SER A 24 -15.11 2.99 2.90
CA SER A 24 -14.76 1.69 2.30
C SER A 24 -14.61 1.80 0.78
N SER A 25 -15.35 2.71 0.14
CA SER A 25 -15.31 2.98 -1.30
C SER A 25 -14.22 3.98 -1.73
N SER A 26 -13.29 4.32 -0.85
CA SER A 26 -12.24 5.32 -1.10
C SER A 26 -11.34 4.91 -2.26
N ASN A 27 -11.21 5.82 -3.25
CA ASN A 27 -10.29 5.67 -4.37
C ASN A 27 -8.84 5.69 -3.87
N VAL A 28 -8.52 6.47 -2.83
CA VAL A 28 -7.19 6.46 -2.21
C VAL A 28 -6.81 5.05 -1.75
N LYS A 29 -7.71 4.37 -1.03
CA LYS A 29 -7.48 2.99 -0.57
C LYS A 29 -7.28 2.02 -1.73
N GLN A 30 -8.12 2.13 -2.76
CA GLN A 30 -8.02 1.28 -3.95
C GLN A 30 -6.69 1.47 -4.69
N ILE A 31 -6.25 2.71 -4.87
CA ILE A 31 -4.96 3.02 -5.51
C ILE A 31 -3.77 2.53 -4.68
N MET A 32 -3.82 2.67 -3.35
CA MET A 32 -2.81 2.11 -2.45
C MET A 32 -2.68 0.60 -2.62
N MET A 33 -3.79 -0.14 -2.51
CA MET A 33 -3.82 -1.60 -2.66
C MET A 33 -3.35 -2.04 -4.04
N LYS A 34 -3.88 -1.41 -5.11
CA LYS A 34 -3.52 -1.75 -6.49
C LYS A 34 -2.03 -1.53 -6.76
N THR A 35 -1.47 -0.41 -6.29
CA THR A 35 -0.04 -0.12 -6.46
C THR A 35 0.82 -1.16 -5.71
N GLY A 36 0.42 -1.58 -4.50
CA GLY A 36 1.07 -2.67 -3.77
C GLY A 36 1.03 -4.00 -4.53
N GLN A 37 -0.11 -4.33 -5.12
CA GLN A 37 -0.29 -5.54 -5.91
C GLN A 37 0.54 -5.54 -7.21
N GLU A 38 0.66 -4.39 -7.87
CA GLU A 38 1.52 -4.21 -9.05
C GLU A 38 2.99 -4.44 -8.70
N HIS A 39 3.48 -3.90 -7.57
CA HIS A 39 4.86 -4.14 -7.12
C HIS A 39 5.10 -5.58 -6.67
N VAL A 40 4.09 -6.28 -6.14
CA VAL A 40 4.21 -7.73 -5.92
C VAL A 40 4.42 -8.46 -7.25
N ASP A 41 3.62 -8.14 -8.27
CA ASP A 41 3.77 -8.78 -9.58
C ASP A 41 5.14 -8.47 -10.21
N GLU A 42 5.62 -7.24 -10.12
CA GLU A 42 6.88 -6.80 -10.73
C GLU A 42 8.11 -7.25 -9.92
N ASP A 43 8.21 -6.79 -8.67
CA ASP A 43 9.41 -6.94 -7.85
C ASP A 43 9.55 -8.34 -7.25
N VAL A 44 8.42 -9.01 -6.99
CA VAL A 44 8.42 -10.30 -6.30
C VAL A 44 8.35 -11.46 -7.27
N TYR A 45 7.38 -11.47 -8.18
CA TYR A 45 7.16 -12.58 -9.11
C TYR A 45 7.82 -12.38 -10.48
N GLY A 46 7.78 -11.18 -11.05
CA GLY A 46 8.40 -10.87 -12.34
C GLY A 46 9.93 -10.97 -12.29
N ALA A 47 10.53 -10.58 -11.17
CA ALA A 47 11.95 -10.77 -10.92
C ALA A 47 12.35 -12.21 -10.52
N TYR A 48 11.39 -13.14 -10.40
CA TYR A 48 11.63 -14.50 -9.90
C TYR A 48 11.63 -15.53 -11.02
N ASN A 49 12.79 -16.15 -11.24
CA ASN A 49 12.95 -17.25 -12.19
C ASN A 49 13.52 -18.49 -11.49
N PRO A 50 12.68 -19.28 -10.78
CA PRO A 50 13.17 -20.41 -9.99
C PRO A 50 13.57 -21.60 -10.85
N LEU A 51 14.53 -22.38 -10.37
CA LEU A 51 14.87 -23.69 -10.94
C LEU A 51 14.04 -24.83 -10.33
N LEU A 52 13.55 -24.66 -9.09
CA LEU A 52 12.96 -25.75 -8.31
C LEU A 52 11.76 -25.35 -7.43
N TYR A 53 11.70 -24.11 -6.94
CA TYR A 53 10.71 -23.70 -5.94
C TYR A 53 9.76 -22.61 -6.45
N GLU A 54 8.50 -22.98 -6.66
CA GLU A 54 7.41 -22.07 -7.00
C GLU A 54 6.83 -21.39 -5.75
N ARG A 55 6.49 -20.10 -5.87
CA ARG A 55 5.86 -19.33 -4.78
C ARG A 55 4.34 -19.41 -4.89
N THR A 56 3.63 -19.37 -3.75
CA THR A 56 2.19 -19.62 -3.69
C THR A 56 1.30 -18.52 -4.32
N GLY A 57 1.83 -17.35 -4.67
CA GLY A 57 1.03 -16.22 -5.18
C GLY A 57 0.39 -15.35 -4.10
N GLN A 58 0.12 -15.91 -2.91
CA GLN A 58 -0.82 -15.34 -1.93
C GLN A 58 -0.40 -14.02 -1.27
N ILE A 59 0.86 -13.56 -1.41
CA ILE A 59 1.28 -12.27 -0.86
C ILE A 59 0.51 -11.10 -1.50
N LYS A 60 0.04 -11.26 -2.75
CA LYS A 60 -0.71 -10.26 -3.50
C LYS A 60 -2.08 -9.95 -2.90
N ASP A 61 -2.72 -10.92 -2.28
CA ASP A 61 -4.09 -10.80 -1.77
C ASP A 61 -4.14 -10.40 -0.29
N ALA A 62 -2.97 -10.25 0.35
CA ALA A 62 -2.84 -10.00 1.79
C ALA A 62 -2.67 -8.51 2.16
N PHE A 63 -3.00 -7.59 1.25
CA PHE A 63 -2.98 -6.17 1.55
C PHE A 63 -4.22 -5.72 2.33
N ILE A 64 -4.02 -4.89 3.34
CA ILE A 64 -5.09 -4.22 4.08
C ILE A 64 -4.82 -2.72 4.19
N THR A 65 -5.89 -1.95 4.33
CA THR A 65 -5.80 -0.53 4.66
C THR A 65 -6.42 -0.25 6.01
N THR A 66 -5.74 0.51 6.85
CA THR A 66 -6.26 0.91 8.18
C THR A 66 -6.51 2.41 8.21
N ASN A 67 -7.64 2.82 8.79
CA ASN A 67 -7.94 4.23 8.98
C ASN A 67 -7.09 4.77 10.14
N GLU A 68 -6.27 5.76 9.85
CA GLU A 68 -5.45 6.45 10.85
C GLU A 68 -6.08 7.80 11.23
N SER A 69 -5.67 8.34 12.38
CA SER A 69 -6.18 9.63 12.88
C SER A 69 -6.04 10.80 11.88
N ASN A 70 -5.03 10.75 11.01
CA ASN A 70 -4.68 11.78 10.03
C ASN A 70 -4.58 11.24 8.59
N GLY A 71 -5.07 10.03 8.32
CA GLY A 71 -4.84 9.41 7.01
C GLY A 71 -5.29 7.96 6.92
N VAL A 72 -4.59 7.22 6.07
CA VAL A 72 -4.77 5.79 5.85
C VAL A 72 -3.39 5.15 5.72
N SER A 73 -3.19 4.00 6.37
CA SER A 73 -2.01 3.14 6.23
C SER A 73 -2.32 1.97 5.29
N LEU A 74 -1.27 1.40 4.68
CA LEU A 74 -1.33 0.20 3.84
C LEU A 74 -0.28 -0.79 4.36
N ASP A 75 -0.74 -1.98 4.71
CA ASP A 75 0.11 -3.06 5.20
C ASP A 75 -0.13 -4.34 4.40
N ASN A 76 0.84 -5.25 4.43
CA ASN A 76 0.68 -6.62 3.99
C ASN A 76 0.74 -7.53 5.21
N ILE A 77 -0.33 -8.27 5.49
CA ILE A 77 -0.51 -9.03 6.73
C ILE A 77 -0.27 -10.52 6.57
N ARG A 78 0.40 -10.95 5.50
CA ARG A 78 0.65 -12.37 5.31
C ARG A 78 1.64 -12.89 6.35
N GLU A 79 1.22 -13.93 7.05
CA GLU A 79 2.03 -14.65 8.02
C GLU A 79 2.06 -16.14 7.66
N ASP A 80 3.25 -16.72 7.59
CA ASP A 80 3.47 -18.16 7.41
C ASP A 80 4.28 -18.66 8.62
N ASP A 81 3.72 -19.60 9.41
CA ASP A 81 4.36 -20.18 10.61
C ASP A 81 4.90 -19.14 11.62
N GLY A 82 4.16 -18.07 11.87
CA GLY A 82 4.57 -17.00 12.79
C GLY A 82 5.60 -16.02 12.20
N LYS A 83 5.88 -16.10 10.90
CA LYS A 83 6.79 -15.20 10.20
C LYS A 83 6.01 -14.24 9.31
N ASP A 84 6.28 -12.94 9.47
CA ASP A 84 5.86 -11.91 8.53
C ASP A 84 6.54 -12.15 7.18
N VAL A 85 5.75 -12.60 6.20
CA VAL A 85 6.25 -12.96 4.86
C VAL A 85 6.69 -11.71 4.10
N ALA A 86 6.04 -10.57 4.30
CA ALA A 86 6.42 -9.32 3.65
C ALA A 86 7.82 -8.90 4.11
N THR A 87 8.09 -8.93 5.43
CA THR A 87 9.42 -8.63 5.98
C THR A 87 10.50 -9.59 5.44
N VAL A 88 10.20 -10.89 5.33
CA VAL A 88 11.13 -11.89 4.76
C VAL A 88 11.46 -11.55 3.30
N ILE A 89 10.45 -11.21 2.49
CA ILE A 89 10.63 -10.83 1.09
C ILE A 89 11.43 -9.53 0.98
N GLU A 90 11.10 -8.50 1.77
CA GLU A 90 11.77 -7.19 1.70
C GLU A 90 13.24 -7.27 2.06
N THR A 91 13.58 -8.10 3.05
CA THR A 91 14.94 -8.14 3.62
C THR A 91 15.78 -9.28 3.07
N GLY A 92 15.17 -10.31 2.48
CA GLY A 92 15.84 -11.56 2.15
C GLY A 92 16.20 -12.43 3.36
N GLN A 93 15.85 -12.01 4.58
CA GLN A 93 16.20 -12.71 5.82
C GLN A 93 15.07 -13.63 6.26
N GLY A 94 15.41 -14.85 6.69
CA GLY A 94 14.42 -15.82 7.19
C GLY A 94 13.87 -16.81 6.17
N TYR A 95 14.33 -16.73 4.90
CA TYR A 95 14.06 -17.75 3.89
C TYR A 95 14.65 -19.11 4.29
N THR A 96 13.89 -20.18 4.04
CA THR A 96 14.37 -21.57 4.15
C THR A 96 15.58 -21.82 3.25
N TYR A 97 15.58 -21.20 2.07
CA TYR A 97 16.68 -21.24 1.11
C TYR A 97 17.31 -19.85 0.98
N PRO A 98 18.31 -19.52 1.83
CA PRO A 98 18.99 -18.24 1.74
C PRO A 98 19.76 -18.12 0.42
N ASP A 99 20.05 -16.88 0.01
CA ASP A 99 20.76 -16.61 -1.25
C ASP A 99 22.27 -16.91 -1.21
N SER A 100 22.74 -17.69 -0.22
CA SER A 100 24.14 -18.07 -0.08
C SER A 100 24.66 -18.94 -1.23
N TYR A 101 23.76 -19.59 -1.96
CA TYR A 101 24.09 -20.49 -3.06
C TYR A 101 23.96 -19.83 -4.45
N GLY A 102 23.58 -18.55 -4.52
CA GLY A 102 23.49 -17.78 -5.77
C GLY A 102 22.29 -18.10 -6.67
N TYR A 103 21.32 -18.87 -6.17
CA TYR A 103 20.10 -19.22 -6.92
C TYR A 103 19.02 -18.13 -6.89
N GLY A 104 19.21 -17.04 -6.14
CA GLY A 104 18.28 -15.91 -6.08
C GLY A 104 17.04 -16.13 -5.21
N TYR A 105 16.89 -17.30 -4.56
CA TYR A 105 15.71 -17.64 -3.76
C TYR A 105 15.49 -16.69 -2.58
N GLY A 106 16.58 -16.37 -1.88
CA GLY A 106 16.58 -15.45 -0.73
C GLY A 106 16.94 -14.01 -1.06
N LYS A 107 16.99 -13.64 -2.35
CA LYS A 107 17.35 -12.27 -2.75
C LYS A 107 16.26 -11.29 -2.28
N PRO A 108 16.63 -10.18 -1.59
CA PRO A 108 15.68 -9.16 -1.17
C PRO A 108 14.90 -8.58 -2.35
N ARG A 109 13.59 -8.35 -2.19
CA ARG A 109 12.69 -7.84 -3.24
C ARG A 109 11.79 -6.75 -2.67
N PRO A 110 12.24 -5.48 -2.65
CA PRO A 110 11.72 -4.39 -1.83
C PRO A 110 10.37 -3.80 -2.33
N PHE A 111 9.32 -4.63 -2.42
CA PHE A 111 8.03 -4.27 -3.01
C PHE A 111 7.24 -3.24 -2.19
N MET A 112 7.30 -3.27 -0.86
CA MET A 112 6.64 -2.27 0.00
C MET A 112 7.37 -0.93 -0.10
N LYS A 113 8.70 -0.96 -0.14
CA LYS A 113 9.51 0.25 -0.35
C LYS A 113 9.20 0.88 -1.72
N ASN A 114 9.18 0.09 -2.78
CA ASN A 114 8.89 0.57 -4.13
C ASN A 114 7.45 1.06 -4.28
N THR A 115 6.50 0.40 -3.60
CA THR A 115 5.12 0.88 -3.46
C THR A 115 5.10 2.27 -2.84
N ALA A 116 5.76 2.46 -1.69
CA ALA A 116 5.80 3.74 -1.00
C ALA A 116 6.43 4.86 -1.84
N GLU A 117 7.47 4.57 -2.62
CA GLU A 117 8.06 5.54 -3.55
C GLU A 117 7.11 5.88 -4.71
N THR A 118 6.46 4.87 -5.29
CA THR A 118 5.55 5.04 -6.43
C THR A 118 4.32 5.88 -6.04
N LEU A 119 3.79 5.69 -4.84
CA LEU A 119 2.62 6.44 -4.36
C LEU A 119 2.87 7.96 -4.20
N LYS A 120 4.13 8.42 -4.27
CA LYS A 120 4.50 9.85 -4.20
C LYS A 120 4.33 10.59 -5.53
N ASP A 121 4.00 9.91 -6.62
CA ASP A 121 3.92 10.48 -7.97
C ASP A 121 2.71 11.40 -8.22
N GLY A 122 1.85 11.60 -7.21
CA GLY A 122 0.66 12.45 -7.28
C GLY A 122 -0.65 11.67 -7.47
N ARG A 123 -0.60 10.36 -7.76
CA ARG A 123 -1.82 9.54 -7.94
C ARG A 123 -2.77 9.56 -6.73
N LEU A 124 -2.22 9.67 -5.52
CA LEU A 124 -3.03 9.78 -4.30
C LEU A 124 -3.77 11.12 -4.20
N THR A 125 -3.21 12.18 -4.76
CA THR A 125 -3.87 13.50 -4.83
C THR A 125 -5.06 13.46 -5.78
N ASP A 126 -4.90 12.81 -6.94
CA ASP A 126 -5.99 12.67 -7.91
C ASP A 126 -7.09 11.71 -7.42
N ALA A 127 -6.70 10.64 -6.72
CA ALA A 127 -7.64 9.78 -6.01
C ALA A 127 -8.44 10.54 -4.94
N LEU A 128 -7.77 11.35 -4.11
CA LEU A 128 -8.43 12.18 -3.10
C LEU A 128 -9.40 13.19 -3.72
N LYS A 129 -9.02 13.83 -4.84
CA LYS A 129 -9.94 14.73 -5.57
C LYS A 129 -11.21 13.99 -5.99
N SER A 130 -11.08 12.73 -6.41
CA SER A 130 -12.20 11.88 -6.83
C SER A 130 -13.11 11.52 -5.65
N ASP A 131 -12.52 11.19 -4.50
CA ASP A 131 -13.25 10.94 -3.25
C ASP A 131 -14.02 12.19 -2.78
N LEU A 132 -13.38 13.36 -2.80
CA LEU A 132 -14.02 14.63 -2.46
C LEU A 132 -15.18 14.97 -3.40
N LYS A 133 -15.01 14.75 -4.72
CA LYS A 133 -16.09 14.96 -5.71
C LYS A 133 -17.28 14.04 -5.45
N ALA A 134 -17.04 12.76 -5.12
CA ALA A 134 -18.09 11.81 -4.76
C ALA A 134 -18.89 12.27 -3.52
N ASP A 135 -18.26 13.06 -2.65
CA ASP A 135 -18.86 13.64 -1.46
C ASP A 135 -19.52 15.01 -1.69
N GLY A 136 -19.60 15.44 -2.96
CA GLY A 136 -20.19 16.72 -3.35
C GLY A 136 -19.27 17.92 -3.12
N ILE A 137 -17.99 17.70 -2.79
CA ILE A 137 -16.99 18.75 -2.60
C ILE A 137 -16.31 19.04 -3.93
N LYS A 138 -16.44 20.29 -4.39
CA LYS A 138 -15.84 20.74 -5.65
C LYS A 138 -14.32 20.83 -5.52
N THR A 139 -13.62 20.13 -6.41
CA THR A 139 -12.19 20.26 -6.65
C THR A 139 -12.02 20.69 -8.11
N TYR A 140 -11.49 21.90 -8.31
CA TYR A 140 -11.36 22.56 -9.62
C TYR A 140 -10.11 22.07 -10.36
#